data_AF-A0A924PAR0-F1
#
_entry.id   AF-A0A924PAR0-F1
#
_cell.length_a   1.000
_cell.length_b   1.000
_cell.length_c   1.000
_cell.angle_alpha   90.00
_cell.angle_beta   90.00
_cell.angle_gamma   90.00
#
_symmetry.space_group_name_H-M   'P 1'
#
loop_
_entity.id
_entity.type
_entity.pdbx_description
1 polymer ?
#
loop_
_entity_poly.entity_id
_entity_poly.type
_entity_poly.pdbx_seq_one_letter_code
_entity_poly.pdbx_strand_id
1 'polypeptide(L)'
;MALARLKLVSPHGTLSTEELTAGLPSDLLPEKSQRNWKGWILVGLITLLFHVLVFWIKPIGWQTNPTLQPPRVDIHQVDPKKLEAIRKQWRNREKALLLDKDKSPIVPTPDNPDARYMSDRNKRVEKEQRARETNVIPRSGAKTQSDRTAEMKAAKPATPAQKARARNQTGTKLGTLGVNLGLDQPPRPEQNATPAQSQEQASGGDQALLDKSLAAGAENMLNTQESVYYSFYARIYEAIGPIWQSRIREGLRSRTIPPNTYLTEVDVVFDSEGNLLEVHHIKDCGIQEFDQAVDKAWKAVGKFPNPPKALLNSRGEVHVGWTFGVELGAGTGVQLLAPERNY
;
A
#
# COMPACT_ATOMS: atom_id res chain seq x y z
N MET A 1 -34.84 -18.94 -31.91
CA MET A 1 -34.85 -20.18 -32.72
C MET A 1 -33.42 -20.51 -33.11
N ALA A 2 -32.82 -21.50 -32.44
CA ALA A 2 -31.68 -22.32 -32.87
C ALA A 2 -31.22 -23.13 -31.63
N LEU A 3 -31.78 -24.32 -31.47
CA LEU A 3 -31.46 -25.24 -30.37
C LEU A 3 -30.22 -26.06 -30.74
N ALA A 4 -29.11 -25.80 -30.07
CA ALA A 4 -27.90 -26.62 -30.14
C ALA A 4 -28.10 -27.86 -29.24
N ARG A 5 -28.11 -29.05 -29.87
CA ARG A 5 -28.16 -30.35 -29.18
C ARG A 5 -26.76 -30.73 -28.70
N LEU A 6 -26.59 -30.83 -27.38
CA LEU A 6 -25.50 -31.57 -26.75
C LEU A 6 -25.67 -33.07 -27.05
N LYS A 7 -24.59 -33.73 -27.52
CA LYS A 7 -24.44 -35.19 -27.44
C LYS A 7 -23.49 -35.51 -26.29
N LEU A 8 -24.05 -36.11 -25.25
CA LEU A 8 -23.33 -36.84 -24.20
C LEU A 8 -22.74 -38.12 -24.78
N VAL A 9 -21.46 -38.36 -24.53
CA VAL A 9 -20.80 -39.65 -24.73
C VAL A 9 -20.54 -40.22 -23.34
N SER A 10 -21.15 -41.38 -23.04
CA SER A 10 -20.79 -42.20 -21.88
C SER A 10 -19.79 -43.29 -22.27
N PRO A 11 -18.91 -43.71 -21.35
CA PRO A 11 -17.92 -44.75 -21.55
C PRO A 11 -18.48 -46.12 -21.14
N HIS A 12 -17.90 -47.18 -21.71
CA HIS A 12 -18.15 -48.62 -21.51
C HIS A 12 -18.97 -49.31 -22.60
N GLY A 13 -18.26 -50.13 -23.38
CA GLY A 13 -18.79 -51.13 -24.30
C GLY A 13 -17.68 -52.13 -24.61
N THR A 14 -17.51 -53.12 -23.73
CA THR A 14 -16.83 -54.39 -24.02
C THR A 14 -17.70 -55.19 -24.98
N LEU A 15 -17.21 -55.51 -26.18
CA LEU A 15 -17.82 -56.52 -27.05
C LEU A 15 -16.73 -57.33 -27.75
N SER A 16 -16.62 -58.57 -27.26
CA SER A 16 -16.54 -59.84 -27.98
C SER A 16 -15.89 -59.89 -29.36
N THR A 17 -14.77 -60.58 -29.38
CA THR A 17 -14.25 -61.39 -30.49
C THR A 17 -15.27 -62.47 -30.87
N GLU A 18 -15.77 -62.45 -32.10
CA GLU A 18 -15.87 -63.60 -33.01
C GLU A 18 -16.63 -63.21 -34.30
N GLU A 19 -16.22 -63.85 -35.39
CA GLU A 19 -16.83 -63.85 -36.72
C GLU A 19 -16.91 -62.53 -37.50
N LEU A 20 -15.98 -62.36 -38.45
CA LEU A 20 -16.36 -62.24 -39.86
C LEU A 20 -15.11 -62.40 -40.76
N THR A 21 -14.86 -63.63 -41.17
CA THR A 21 -14.04 -63.96 -42.34
C THR A 21 -14.91 -63.84 -43.59
N ALA A 22 -14.78 -62.74 -44.33
CA ALA A 22 -15.24 -62.66 -45.71
C ALA A 22 -14.54 -61.52 -46.48
N GLY A 23 -13.70 -61.89 -47.44
CA GLY A 23 -13.38 -61.11 -48.65
C GLY A 23 -12.65 -59.78 -48.46
N LEU A 24 -11.33 -59.82 -48.26
CA LEU A 24 -10.46 -58.66 -48.49
C LEU A 24 -9.81 -58.76 -49.90
N PRO A 25 -9.85 -57.68 -50.70
CA PRO A 25 -9.23 -57.63 -52.01
C PRO A 25 -7.69 -57.66 -51.91
N SER A 26 -7.06 -58.39 -52.82
CA SER A 26 -5.63 -58.69 -52.90
C SER A 26 -4.70 -57.49 -53.18
N ASP A 27 -5.21 -56.25 -53.14
CA ASP A 27 -4.51 -55.04 -53.61
C ASP A 27 -3.86 -54.22 -52.48
N LEU A 28 -3.77 -54.76 -51.27
CA LEU A 28 -3.08 -54.12 -50.14
C LEU A 28 -1.78 -54.85 -49.80
N LEU A 29 -0.94 -55.10 -50.81
CA LEU A 29 0.48 -55.34 -50.53
C LEU A 29 1.10 -54.01 -50.10
N PRO A 30 1.69 -53.91 -48.89
CA PRO A 30 2.37 -52.70 -48.48
C PRO A 30 3.50 -52.43 -49.46
N GLU A 31 3.37 -51.32 -50.18
CA GLU A 31 4.44 -50.76 -50.99
C GLU A 31 5.69 -50.74 -50.13
N LYS A 32 6.74 -51.44 -50.59
CA LYS A 32 7.98 -51.65 -49.88
C LYS A 32 8.62 -50.28 -49.68
N SER A 33 8.25 -49.62 -48.58
CA SER A 33 8.69 -48.29 -48.20
C SER A 33 10.19 -48.26 -48.32
N GLN A 34 10.69 -47.57 -49.36
CA GLN A 34 12.09 -47.23 -49.46
C GLN A 34 12.38 -46.34 -48.25
N ARG A 35 12.76 -47.01 -47.16
CA ARG A 35 13.07 -46.42 -45.88
C ARG A 35 14.23 -45.49 -46.14
N ASN A 36 13.92 -44.20 -46.24
CA ASN A 36 14.87 -43.11 -46.51
C ASN A 36 15.87 -43.02 -45.36
N TRP A 37 16.83 -43.94 -45.34
CA TRP A 37 17.82 -44.10 -44.28
C TRP A 37 18.65 -42.82 -44.10
N LYS A 38 18.81 -42.05 -45.19
CA LYS A 38 19.41 -40.72 -45.20
C LYS A 38 18.75 -39.76 -44.18
N GLY A 39 17.42 -39.82 -44.02
CA GLY A 39 16.70 -38.98 -43.05
C GLY A 39 17.00 -39.38 -41.60
N TRP A 40 17.05 -40.68 -41.32
CA TRP A 40 17.37 -41.19 -39.98
C TRP A 40 18.83 -40.93 -39.59
N ILE A 41 19.76 -40.98 -40.54
CA ILE A 41 21.17 -40.60 -40.31
C ILE A 41 21.27 -39.11 -39.95
N LEU A 42 20.54 -38.23 -40.64
CA LEU A 42 20.53 -36.80 -40.35
C LEU A 42 19.99 -36.51 -38.94
N VAL A 43 18.90 -37.17 -38.54
CA VAL A 43 18.34 -37.06 -37.18
C VAL A 43 19.34 -37.55 -36.13
N GLY A 44 20.05 -38.66 -36.40
CA GLY A 44 21.12 -39.16 -35.53
C GLY A 44 22.28 -38.16 -35.36
N LEU A 45 22.67 -37.47 -36.43
CA LEU A 45 23.72 -36.45 -36.38
C LEU A 45 23.31 -35.19 -35.60
N ILE A 46 22.09 -34.70 -35.80
CA ILE A 46 21.58 -33.52 -35.08
C ILE A 46 21.45 -33.80 -33.58
N THR A 47 20.97 -34.98 -33.21
CA THR A 47 20.86 -35.38 -31.80
C THR A 47 22.23 -35.54 -31.14
N LEU A 48 23.22 -36.09 -31.85
CA LEU A 48 24.60 -36.17 -31.36
C LEU A 48 25.20 -34.76 -31.14
N LEU A 49 25.02 -33.85 -32.10
CA LEU A 49 25.52 -32.48 -32.00
C LEU A 49 24.92 -31.73 -30.80
N PHE A 50 23.62 -31.92 -30.55
CA PHE A 50 22.94 -31.32 -29.39
C PHE A 50 23.54 -31.83 -28.06
N HIS A 51 23.81 -33.12 -27.94
CA HIS A 51 24.42 -33.67 -26.72
C HIS A 51 25.84 -33.15 -26.51
N VAL A 52 26.65 -33.04 -27.58
CA VAL A 52 27.98 -32.44 -27.50
C VAL A 52 27.89 -30.98 -27.05
N LEU A 53 26.94 -30.20 -27.59
CA LEU A 53 26.72 -28.80 -27.19
C LEU A 53 26.34 -28.68 -25.71
N VAL A 54 25.40 -29.51 -25.22
CA VAL A 54 24.98 -29.50 -23.81
C VAL A 54 26.13 -29.87 -22.87
N PHE A 55 27.01 -30.79 -23.25
CA PHE A 55 28.18 -31.16 -22.45
C PHE A 55 29.33 -30.14 -22.52
N TRP A 56 29.43 -29.34 -23.58
CA TRP A 56 30.45 -28.30 -23.72
C TRP A 56 30.07 -26.98 -23.05
N ILE A 57 28.78 -26.72 -22.86
CA ILE A 57 28.31 -25.63 -22.00
C ILE A 57 28.61 -26.06 -20.56
N LYS A 58 29.73 -25.56 -20.00
CA LYS A 58 30.10 -25.82 -18.60
C LYS A 58 28.87 -25.62 -17.72
N PRO A 59 28.55 -26.55 -16.80
CA PRO A 59 27.40 -26.41 -15.94
C PRO A 59 27.51 -25.07 -15.23
N ILE A 60 26.59 -24.16 -15.56
CA ILE A 60 26.34 -22.94 -14.80
C ILE A 60 26.06 -23.43 -13.39
N GLY A 61 27.07 -23.31 -12.53
CA GLY A 61 27.02 -23.83 -11.18
C GLY A 61 25.77 -23.26 -10.54
N TRP A 62 24.82 -24.14 -10.23
CA TRP A 62 23.79 -23.84 -9.26
C TRP A 62 24.51 -23.59 -7.95
N GLN A 63 24.86 -22.33 -7.72
CA GLN A 63 25.32 -21.83 -6.45
C GLN A 63 24.15 -22.02 -5.49
N THR A 64 24.19 -23.15 -4.79
CA THR A 64 23.38 -23.37 -3.60
C THR A 64 23.71 -22.23 -2.64
N ASN A 65 22.78 -21.29 -2.51
CA ASN A 65 22.89 -20.17 -1.58
C ASN A 65 23.29 -20.71 -0.20
N PRO A 66 24.45 -20.33 0.35
CA PRO A 66 24.81 -20.75 1.69
C PRO A 66 23.78 -20.15 2.65
N THR A 67 22.95 -21.03 3.19
CA THR A 67 22.32 -21.01 4.51
C THR A 67 22.20 -19.63 5.14
N LEU A 68 20.97 -19.08 5.16
CA LEU A 68 20.58 -17.96 6.02
C LEU A 68 20.81 -18.34 7.49
N GLN A 69 22.01 -18.08 8.00
CA GLN A 69 22.17 -17.89 9.44
C GLN A 69 21.58 -16.51 9.77
N PRO A 70 20.74 -16.38 10.81
CA PRO A 70 20.29 -15.06 11.25
C PRO A 70 21.53 -14.21 11.54
N PRO A 71 21.56 -12.94 11.10
CA PRO A 71 22.73 -12.08 11.26
C PRO A 71 23.10 -12.05 12.75
N ARG A 72 24.26 -12.60 13.08
CA ARG A 72 24.82 -12.45 14.42
C ARG A 72 25.07 -10.96 14.62
N VAL A 73 24.38 -10.37 15.58
CA VAL A 73 24.57 -8.97 15.93
C VAL A 73 25.87 -8.90 16.74
N ASP A 74 26.97 -8.70 16.03
CA ASP A 74 28.27 -8.50 16.67
C ASP A 74 28.29 -7.12 17.33
N ILE A 75 28.23 -7.12 18.66
CA ILE A 75 28.31 -5.90 19.48
C ILE A 75 29.77 -5.47 19.53
N HIS A 76 30.17 -4.63 18.57
CA HIS A 76 31.49 -4.00 18.60
C HIS A 76 31.48 -2.80 19.55
N GLN A 77 32.43 -2.76 20.50
CA GLN A 77 32.73 -1.53 21.22
C GLN A 77 33.30 -0.51 20.23
N VAL A 78 32.51 0.51 19.91
CA VAL A 78 32.91 1.61 19.03
C VAL A 78 33.67 2.65 19.88
N ASP A 79 34.86 3.05 19.42
CA ASP A 79 35.63 4.14 20.00
C ASP A 79 34.75 5.41 20.15
N PRO A 80 34.72 6.06 21.33
CA PRO A 80 33.92 7.26 21.57
C PRO A 80 34.09 8.35 20.50
N LYS A 81 35.28 8.53 19.92
CA LYS A 81 35.49 9.52 18.85
C LYS A 81 34.75 9.17 17.55
N LYS A 82 34.70 7.89 17.21
CA LYS A 82 33.97 7.40 16.03
C LYS A 82 32.46 7.53 16.26
N LEU A 83 32.01 7.29 17.48
CA LEU A 83 30.63 7.51 17.92
C LEU A 83 30.22 8.99 17.80
N GLU A 84 31.09 9.92 18.19
CA GLU A 84 30.85 11.35 18.00
C GLU A 84 30.82 11.77 16.52
N ALA A 85 31.71 11.22 15.70
CA ALA A 85 31.69 11.47 14.25
C ALA A 85 30.41 10.95 13.58
N ILE A 86 29.96 9.75 13.96
CA ILE A 86 28.69 9.16 13.49
C ILE A 86 27.51 10.01 13.99
N ARG A 87 27.50 10.40 15.27
CA ARG A 87 26.46 11.31 15.82
C ARG A 87 26.45 12.66 15.12
N LYS A 88 27.61 13.22 14.77
CA LYS A 88 27.72 14.47 14.03
C LYS A 88 27.22 14.31 12.60
N GLN A 89 27.56 13.21 11.93
CA GLN A 89 27.02 12.87 10.61
C GLN A 89 25.51 12.69 10.63
N TRP A 90 24.95 12.10 11.70
CA TRP A 90 23.51 11.91 11.86
C TRP A 90 22.80 13.20 12.26
N ARG A 91 23.43 14.06 13.07
CA ARG A 91 22.96 15.43 13.34
C ARG A 91 22.96 16.31 12.09
N ASN A 92 23.87 16.03 11.16
CA ASN A 92 23.96 16.73 9.88
C ASN A 92 23.08 16.12 8.79
N ARG A 93 22.45 14.95 9.01
CA ARG A 93 21.35 14.51 8.15
C ARG A 93 20.17 15.40 8.45
N GLU A 94 19.66 16.06 7.42
CA GLU A 94 18.47 16.88 7.51
C GLU A 94 17.33 16.03 8.10
N LYS A 95 16.67 16.59 9.11
CA LYS A 95 15.64 15.87 9.86
C LYS A 95 14.39 15.74 8.98
N ALA A 96 13.91 14.52 8.81
CA ALA A 96 12.73 14.23 8.02
C ALA A 96 11.47 14.78 8.73
N LEU A 97 10.54 15.34 7.96
CA LEU A 97 9.27 15.83 8.49
C LEU A 97 8.33 14.66 8.80
N LEU A 98 7.89 14.56 10.05
CA LEU A 98 6.85 13.64 10.49
C LEU A 98 5.55 14.41 10.68
N LEU A 99 4.51 14.03 9.94
CA LEU A 99 3.18 14.61 10.14
C LEU A 99 2.56 14.03 11.41
N ASP A 100 2.36 14.91 12.40
CA ASP A 100 1.60 14.57 13.59
C ASP A 100 0.11 14.75 13.32
N LYS A 101 -0.64 13.66 13.46
CA LYS A 101 -2.11 13.66 13.39
C LYS A 101 -2.75 13.71 14.77
N ASP A 102 -1.95 13.59 15.83
CA ASP A 102 -2.44 13.58 17.20
C ASP A 102 -2.83 15.01 17.64
N LYS A 103 -4.12 15.17 17.90
CA LYS A 103 -4.71 16.43 18.38
C LYS A 103 -4.68 16.54 19.90
N SER A 104 -4.00 15.62 20.60
CA SER A 104 -3.84 15.66 22.04
C SER A 104 -3.22 16.99 22.50
N PRO A 105 -3.54 17.46 23.73
CA PRO A 105 -3.00 18.70 24.25
C PRO A 105 -1.47 18.72 24.22
N ILE A 106 -0.90 19.86 23.83
CA ILE A 106 0.56 20.05 23.76
C ILE A 106 1.09 20.09 25.19
N VAL A 107 1.82 19.04 25.59
CA VAL A 107 2.60 19.05 26.82
C VAL A 107 4.00 19.56 26.48
N PRO A 108 4.45 20.69 27.06
CA PRO A 108 5.79 21.21 26.84
C PRO A 108 6.82 20.16 27.23
N THR A 109 7.51 19.61 26.23
CA THR A 109 8.55 18.61 26.44
C THR A 109 9.90 19.27 26.13
N PRO A 110 10.93 19.08 26.98
CA PRO A 110 12.25 19.66 26.73
C PRO A 110 12.83 19.21 25.38
N ASP A 111 13.73 20.03 24.85
CA ASP A 111 14.38 19.78 23.57
C ASP A 111 15.04 18.40 23.53
N ASN A 112 14.84 17.71 22.41
CA ASN A 112 15.40 16.38 22.17
C ASN A 112 16.54 16.46 21.15
N PRO A 113 17.81 16.58 21.59
CA PRO A 113 18.95 16.72 20.68
C PRO A 113 19.23 15.47 19.86
N ASP A 114 18.64 14.33 20.22
CA ASP A 114 18.80 13.03 19.56
C ASP A 114 17.64 12.73 18.58
N ALA A 115 16.64 13.62 18.47
CA ALA A 115 15.51 13.44 17.56
C ALA A 115 15.95 13.50 16.08
N ARG A 116 15.56 12.47 15.32
CA ARG A 116 15.82 12.35 13.87
C ARG A 116 14.75 13.00 13.01
N TYR A 117 13.57 13.24 13.59
CA TYR A 117 12.40 13.74 12.88
C TYR A 117 12.00 15.13 13.39
N MET A 118 11.35 15.90 12.53
CA MET A 118 10.71 17.16 12.89
C MET A 118 9.19 17.00 12.91
N SER A 119 8.54 17.54 13.93
CA SER A 119 7.07 17.64 13.96
C SER A 119 6.63 19.00 14.51
N ASP A 120 5.33 19.14 14.79
CA ASP A 120 4.73 20.31 15.42
C ASP A 120 5.19 20.53 16.87
N ARG A 121 5.69 19.48 17.54
CA ARG A 121 6.05 19.50 18.96
C ARG A 121 7.21 18.57 19.26
N ASN A 122 7.93 18.84 20.35
CA ASN A 122 8.93 17.90 20.87
C ASN A 122 8.24 16.64 21.39
N LYS A 123 8.65 15.46 20.89
CA LYS A 123 8.21 14.15 21.40
C LYS A 123 9.44 13.33 21.79
N ARG A 124 9.35 12.69 22.96
CA ARG A 124 10.34 11.73 23.41
C ARG A 124 9.70 10.37 23.62
N VAL A 125 10.24 9.35 22.98
CA VAL A 125 9.83 7.95 23.13
C VAL A 125 11.01 7.14 23.64
N GLU A 126 10.76 6.20 24.54
CA GLU A 126 11.82 5.32 25.07
C GLU A 126 12.40 4.40 23.99
N LYS A 127 11.52 3.95 23.08
CA LYS A 127 11.87 3.06 21.98
C LYS A 127 11.24 3.56 20.69
N GLU A 128 12.07 3.82 19.69
CA GLU A 128 11.60 4.23 18.37
C GLU A 128 11.10 3.03 17.56
N GLN A 129 9.96 3.20 16.92
CA GLN A 129 9.40 2.22 15.98
C GLN A 129 8.61 2.91 14.87
N ARG A 130 8.60 2.28 13.70
CA ARG A 130 7.81 2.69 12.53
C ARG A 130 6.55 1.84 12.41
N ALA A 131 5.47 2.41 11.92
CA ALA A 131 4.25 1.67 11.61
C ALA A 131 4.50 0.61 10.53
N ARG A 132 3.93 -0.58 10.73
CA ARG A 132 3.91 -1.66 9.73
C ARG A 132 2.95 -1.36 8.59
N GLU A 133 1.79 -0.80 8.93
CA GLU A 133 0.75 -0.47 7.96
C GLU A 133 0.75 1.02 7.67
N THR A 134 1.20 1.37 6.47
CA THR A 134 1.30 2.75 6.02
C THR A 134 0.31 2.94 4.87
N ASN A 135 -0.84 3.53 5.14
CA ASN A 135 -1.83 3.88 4.12
C ASN A 135 -2.37 5.27 4.42
N VAL A 136 -1.95 6.25 3.61
CA VAL A 136 -2.37 7.65 3.73
C VAL A 136 -3.85 7.84 3.33
N ILE A 137 -4.48 6.85 2.69
CA ILE A 137 -5.87 6.92 2.25
C ILE A 137 -6.72 5.96 3.10
N PRO A 138 -7.77 6.43 3.81
CA PRO A 138 -8.77 5.53 4.37
C PRO A 138 -9.39 4.74 3.21
N ARG A 139 -9.39 3.41 3.29
CA ARG A 139 -10.08 2.57 2.31
C ARG A 139 -11.49 3.11 2.13
N SER A 140 -11.90 3.42 0.90
CA SER A 140 -13.29 3.80 0.60
C SER A 140 -14.22 2.75 1.22
N GLY A 141 -14.98 3.14 2.25
CA GLY A 141 -15.80 2.25 3.08
C GLY A 141 -15.41 2.14 4.56
N ALA A 142 -14.27 2.68 4.99
CA ALA A 142 -13.92 2.80 6.40
C ALA A 142 -14.77 3.92 7.04
N LYS A 143 -15.97 3.58 7.52
CA LYS A 143 -16.82 4.48 8.30
C LYS A 143 -16.04 4.95 9.54
N THR A 144 -15.83 6.26 9.65
CA THR A 144 -15.30 6.93 10.85
C THR A 144 -16.18 6.56 12.04
N GLN A 145 -15.58 6.34 13.21
CA GLN A 145 -16.27 5.91 14.43
C GLN A 145 -17.36 6.90 14.91
N SER A 146 -17.35 8.14 14.43
CA SER A 146 -18.41 9.13 14.65
C SER A 146 -19.75 8.77 13.99
N ASP A 147 -19.73 8.04 12.88
CA ASP A 147 -20.95 7.80 12.07
C ASP A 147 -21.66 6.49 12.49
N ARG A 148 -20.95 5.55 13.12
CA ARG A 148 -21.53 4.28 13.58
C ARG A 148 -22.43 4.45 14.81
N THR A 149 -22.20 5.46 15.64
CA THR A 149 -23.03 5.72 16.83
C THR A 149 -24.37 6.38 16.46
N ALA A 150 -24.46 7.03 15.30
CA ALA A 150 -25.70 7.62 14.79
C ALA A 150 -26.60 6.59 14.09
N GLU A 151 -26.02 5.56 13.45
CA GLU A 151 -26.77 4.60 12.64
C GLU A 151 -27.36 3.42 13.44
N MET A 152 -26.88 3.16 14.66
CA MET A 152 -27.43 2.11 15.55
C MET A 152 -28.70 2.52 16.33
N LYS A 153 -29.18 3.76 16.20
CA LYS A 153 -30.44 4.22 16.83
C LYS A 153 -31.66 4.27 15.89
N ALA A 154 -31.52 3.86 14.63
CA ALA A 154 -32.59 3.98 13.62
C ALA A 154 -33.10 2.65 13.03
N ALA A 155 -33.05 1.54 13.78
CA ALA A 155 -33.74 0.31 13.38
C ALA A 155 -34.88 0.00 14.37
N LYS A 156 -36.10 0.44 14.02
CA LYS A 156 -37.34 -0.07 14.63
C LYS A 156 -37.69 -1.44 14.01
N PRO A 157 -38.30 -2.35 14.79
CA PRO A 157 -38.53 -3.75 14.40
C PRO A 157 -39.77 -3.94 13.52
N ALA A 158 -39.70 -4.97 12.68
CA ALA A 158 -40.78 -5.44 11.82
C ALA A 158 -41.96 -6.03 12.63
N THR A 159 -43.18 -5.68 12.21
CA THR A 159 -44.46 -6.18 12.73
C THR A 159 -44.83 -7.56 12.17
N PRO A 160 -45.73 -8.30 12.84
CA PRO A 160 -46.06 -9.70 12.53
C PRO A 160 -47.35 -9.88 11.71
N ALA A 161 -47.38 -11.01 11.00
CA ALA A 161 -48.48 -11.94 10.72
C ALA A 161 -49.89 -11.44 10.30
N GLN A 162 -50.28 -11.96 9.13
CA GLN A 162 -51.55 -12.62 8.79
C GLN A 162 -52.90 -11.89 8.99
N LYS A 163 -53.59 -11.77 7.84
CA LYS A 163 -55.03 -11.61 7.61
C LYS A 163 -55.90 -12.32 8.68
N ALA A 164 -56.85 -11.60 9.27
CA ALA A 164 -58.28 -11.68 8.92
C ALA A 164 -59.19 -10.95 9.93
N ARG A 165 -60.28 -10.37 9.39
CA ARG A 165 -61.56 -9.95 10.00
C ARG A 165 -61.75 -8.49 10.47
N ALA A 166 -62.72 -7.88 9.76
CA ALA A 166 -63.83 -7.02 10.21
C ALA A 166 -63.48 -5.73 10.99
N ARG A 167 -63.59 -4.54 10.39
CA ARG A 167 -64.82 -3.79 10.02
C ARG A 167 -65.43 -3.05 11.24
N ASN A 168 -65.57 -1.73 11.04
CA ASN A 168 -66.27 -0.70 11.83
C ASN A 168 -65.45 -0.11 12.99
N GLN A 169 -65.47 1.19 13.29
CA GLN A 169 -66.09 2.38 12.71
C GLN A 169 -65.55 3.58 13.54
N THR A 170 -65.39 4.73 12.89
CA THR A 170 -65.62 6.10 13.41
C THR A 170 -64.97 6.59 14.71
N GLY A 171 -64.36 7.78 14.60
CA GLY A 171 -64.93 8.92 15.34
C GLY A 171 -64.03 9.63 16.36
N THR A 172 -63.33 10.65 15.89
CA THR A 172 -63.24 12.03 16.46
C THR A 172 -63.16 12.27 17.98
N LYS A 173 -62.08 13.02 18.32
CA LYS A 173 -62.01 14.30 19.07
C LYS A 173 -61.89 14.31 20.61
N LEU A 174 -60.79 14.98 21.02
CA LEU A 174 -60.61 16.06 22.02
C LEU A 174 -61.00 15.86 23.49
N GLY A 175 -60.04 16.20 24.37
CA GLY A 175 -60.22 16.46 25.80
C GLY A 175 -58.94 16.13 26.57
N THR A 176 -58.04 17.09 26.79
CA THR A 176 -57.87 17.81 28.07
C THR A 176 -57.24 17.02 29.22
N LEU A 177 -56.07 17.52 29.66
CA LEU A 177 -55.55 17.54 31.03
C LEU A 177 -54.95 16.26 31.62
N GLY A 178 -53.80 16.44 32.29
CA GLY A 178 -53.51 15.75 33.53
C GLY A 178 -52.49 14.62 33.43
N VAL A 179 -51.30 14.89 33.96
CA VAL A 179 -50.21 13.93 34.16
C VAL A 179 -50.61 12.86 35.19
N ASN A 180 -50.31 11.60 34.88
CA ASN A 180 -49.70 10.54 35.72
C ASN A 180 -49.69 9.28 34.82
N LEU A 181 -48.65 8.45 34.76
CA LEU A 181 -48.24 7.44 35.73
C LEU A 181 -46.84 6.99 35.24
N GLY A 182 -45.78 6.87 36.03
CA GLY A 182 -45.64 5.84 37.06
C GLY A 182 -45.52 4.46 36.41
N LEU A 183 -44.30 3.93 36.22
CA LEU A 183 -44.07 2.50 35.92
C LEU A 183 -42.61 2.09 36.16
N ASP A 184 -42.45 1.43 37.31
CA ASP A 184 -41.55 0.34 37.68
C ASP A 184 -40.40 -0.04 36.74
N GLN A 185 -39.18 0.02 37.29
CA GLN A 185 -37.97 -0.53 36.69
C GLN A 185 -37.57 -1.80 37.47
N PRO A 186 -37.69 -3.01 36.91
CA PRO A 186 -37.11 -4.20 37.54
C PRO A 186 -35.58 -4.26 37.33
N PRO A 187 -34.83 -4.88 38.26
CA PRO A 187 -33.37 -4.84 38.29
C PRO A 187 -32.76 -5.70 37.18
N ARG A 188 -31.71 -5.15 36.55
CA ARG A 188 -30.94 -5.80 35.48
C ARG A 188 -29.89 -6.74 36.10
N PRO A 189 -29.81 -8.02 35.72
CA PRO A 189 -28.80 -8.93 36.25
C PRO A 189 -27.41 -8.61 35.70
N GLU A 190 -26.44 -8.57 36.60
CA GLU A 190 -25.00 -8.50 36.34
C GLU A 190 -24.58 -9.71 35.48
N GLN A 191 -23.95 -9.44 34.34
CA GLN A 191 -23.22 -10.45 33.57
C GLN A 191 -21.74 -10.08 33.51
N ASN A 192 -20.97 -10.99 34.09
CA ASN A 192 -19.51 -11.05 34.12
C ASN A 192 -18.88 -10.73 32.75
N ALA A 193 -18.06 -9.68 32.70
CA ALA A 193 -17.21 -9.38 31.56
C ALA A 193 -15.86 -10.09 31.72
N THR A 194 -15.59 -11.05 30.82
CA THR A 194 -14.23 -11.51 30.51
C THR A 194 -13.67 -10.59 29.42
N PRO A 195 -12.39 -10.15 29.47
CA PRO A 195 -11.89 -9.11 28.58
C PRO A 195 -11.63 -9.67 27.19
N ALA A 196 -12.55 -9.43 26.25
CA ALA A 196 -12.28 -9.64 24.84
C ALA A 196 -11.40 -8.48 24.34
N GLN A 197 -10.22 -8.86 23.86
CA GLN A 197 -9.21 -8.03 23.21
C GLN A 197 -9.84 -6.95 22.32
N SER A 198 -9.69 -5.69 22.71
CA SER A 198 -9.84 -4.55 21.84
C SER A 198 -8.81 -4.70 20.71
N GLN A 199 -9.28 -5.11 19.53
CA GLN A 199 -8.58 -4.77 18.29
C GLN A 199 -8.57 -3.25 18.19
N GLU A 200 -7.42 -2.64 18.50
CA GLU A 200 -7.10 -1.26 18.14
C GLU A 200 -7.20 -1.16 16.61
N GLN A 201 -8.37 -0.70 16.15
CA GLN A 201 -8.60 -0.36 14.77
C GLN A 201 -7.84 0.94 14.49
N ALA A 202 -6.68 0.82 13.85
CA ALA A 202 -5.88 1.93 13.37
C ALA A 202 -6.73 2.85 12.46
N SER A 203 -7.07 4.01 13.01
CA SER A 203 -7.75 5.08 12.29
C SER A 203 -6.75 5.83 11.41
N GLY A 204 -6.76 5.55 10.10
CA GLY A 204 -6.02 6.33 9.11
C GLY A 204 -4.50 6.14 9.17
N GLY A 205 -3.97 5.24 8.33
CA GLY A 205 -2.57 4.79 8.38
C GLY A 205 -1.54 5.91 8.47
N ASP A 206 -0.48 5.61 9.20
CA ASP A 206 0.62 6.53 9.47
C ASP A 206 1.46 6.82 8.22
N GLN A 207 2.23 7.90 8.30
CA GLN A 207 3.20 8.26 7.27
C GLN A 207 4.17 7.10 7.03
N ALA A 208 4.38 6.75 5.77
CA ALA A 208 5.33 5.72 5.38
C ALA A 208 6.77 6.21 5.61
N LEU A 209 7.56 5.45 6.36
CA LEU A 209 8.96 5.75 6.64
C LEU A 209 9.87 4.72 5.98
N LEU A 210 10.92 5.22 5.32
CA LEU A 210 11.95 4.44 4.63
C LEU A 210 13.00 3.83 5.57
N ASP A 211 13.09 4.32 6.81
CA ASP A 211 14.15 3.90 7.74
C ASP A 211 13.93 2.45 8.21
N LYS A 212 14.58 1.50 7.53
CA LYS A 212 14.56 0.07 7.84
C LYS A 212 15.27 -0.27 9.16
N SER A 213 16.02 0.66 9.76
CA SER A 213 16.69 0.44 11.05
C SER A 213 15.71 0.48 12.24
N LEU A 214 14.54 1.08 12.06
CA LEU A 214 13.50 1.15 13.08
C LEU A 214 12.71 -0.16 13.17
N ALA A 215 12.43 -0.59 14.41
CA ALA A 215 11.55 -1.73 14.66
C ALA A 215 10.15 -1.44 14.10
N ALA A 216 9.48 -2.47 13.58
CA ALA A 216 8.15 -2.30 13.01
C ALA A 216 7.06 -2.55 14.07
N GLY A 217 6.22 -1.54 14.33
CA GLY A 217 5.12 -1.53 15.30
C GLY A 217 3.75 -1.27 14.66
N ALA A 218 2.73 -1.06 15.49
CA ALA A 218 1.38 -0.72 15.03
C ALA A 218 1.29 0.73 14.51
N GLU A 219 2.03 1.63 15.15
CA GLU A 219 2.07 3.07 14.88
C GLU A 219 3.50 3.61 14.86
N ASN A 220 3.67 4.83 14.35
CA ASN A 220 4.91 5.58 14.40
C ASN A 220 5.12 6.15 15.81
N MET A 221 6.02 5.53 16.58
CA MET A 221 6.53 6.08 17.83
C MET A 221 7.96 6.57 17.58
N LEU A 222 8.13 7.87 17.32
CA LEU A 222 9.43 8.46 16.98
C LEU A 222 9.77 9.60 17.92
N ASN A 223 11.06 9.83 18.14
CA ASN A 223 11.51 11.08 18.73
C ASN A 223 11.42 12.19 17.69
N THR A 224 10.73 13.28 18.04
CA THR A 224 10.57 14.45 17.18
C THR A 224 11.08 15.69 17.87
N GLN A 225 11.57 16.63 17.06
CA GLN A 225 11.85 17.99 17.48
C GLN A 225 10.84 18.94 16.84
N GLU A 226 10.37 19.92 17.61
CA GLU A 226 9.54 21.00 17.09
C GLU A 226 10.27 21.77 15.99
N SER A 227 9.56 22.04 14.89
CA SER A 227 10.04 22.89 13.80
C SER A 227 9.19 24.13 13.67
N VAL A 228 9.84 25.30 13.68
CA VAL A 228 9.19 26.62 13.46
C VAL A 228 8.43 26.65 12.13
N TYR A 229 8.89 25.90 11.14
CA TYR A 229 8.31 25.87 9.79
C TYR A 229 7.37 24.69 9.56
N TYR A 230 7.07 23.88 10.60
CA TYR A 230 6.24 22.68 10.48
C TYR A 230 4.93 22.95 9.74
N SER A 231 4.17 23.95 10.18
CA SER A 231 2.85 24.26 9.62
C SER A 231 2.89 24.64 8.13
N PHE A 232 4.01 25.15 7.63
CA PHE A 232 4.18 25.41 6.20
C PHE A 232 4.39 24.11 5.43
N TYR A 233 5.34 23.28 5.86
CA TYR A 233 5.63 22.02 5.18
C TYR A 233 4.51 20.98 5.30
N ALA A 234 3.78 20.94 6.41
CA ALA A 234 2.62 20.08 6.59
C ALA A 234 1.54 20.38 5.53
N ARG A 235 1.24 21.66 5.29
CA ARG A 235 0.29 22.08 4.24
C ARG A 235 0.74 21.66 2.84
N ILE A 236 2.03 21.76 2.57
CA ILE A 236 2.62 21.30 1.30
C ILE A 236 2.39 19.80 1.13
N TYR A 237 2.76 19.02 2.15
CA TYR A 237 2.62 17.57 2.14
C TYR A 237 1.15 17.14 1.94
N GLU A 238 0.24 17.73 2.71
CA GLU A 238 -1.20 17.41 2.66
C GLU A 238 -1.83 17.73 1.30
N ALA A 239 -1.39 18.80 0.64
CA ALA A 239 -1.89 19.18 -0.67
C ALA A 239 -1.32 18.30 -1.80
N ILE A 240 -0.02 18.04 -1.78
CA ILE A 240 0.68 17.35 -2.87
C ILE A 240 0.49 15.84 -2.83
N GLY A 241 0.57 15.24 -1.63
CA GLY A 241 0.58 13.79 -1.44
C GLY A 241 -0.57 13.07 -2.17
N PRO A 242 -1.84 13.43 -1.94
CA PRO A 242 -2.98 12.77 -2.58
C PRO A 242 -2.97 12.87 -4.12
N ILE A 243 -2.58 14.02 -4.65
CA ILE A 243 -2.57 14.29 -6.10
C ILE A 243 -1.49 13.42 -6.75
N TRP A 244 -0.25 13.51 -6.25
CA TRP A 244 0.87 12.72 -6.74
C TRP A 244 0.56 11.22 -6.67
N GLN A 245 0.05 10.72 -5.54
CA GLN A 245 -0.32 9.31 -5.40
C GLN A 245 -1.37 8.85 -6.41
N SER A 246 -2.35 9.70 -6.73
CA SER A 246 -3.34 9.38 -7.78
C SER A 246 -2.68 9.23 -9.15
N ARG A 247 -1.78 10.15 -9.49
CA ARG A 247 -1.05 10.14 -10.77
C ARG A 247 -0.13 8.92 -10.90
N ILE A 248 0.56 8.52 -9.84
CA ILE A 248 1.37 7.29 -9.86
C ILE A 248 0.50 6.06 -10.11
N ARG A 249 -0.67 5.96 -9.44
CA ARG A 249 -1.61 4.85 -9.69
C ARG A 249 -2.15 4.84 -11.12
N GLU A 250 -2.38 6.00 -11.72
CA GLU A 250 -2.75 6.12 -13.14
C GLU A 250 -1.63 5.61 -14.05
N GLY A 251 -0.38 6.00 -13.79
CA GLY A 251 0.79 5.54 -14.56
C GLY A 251 1.06 4.04 -14.43
N LEU A 252 0.80 3.46 -13.25
CA LEU A 252 0.92 2.01 -13.04
C LEU A 252 -0.16 1.20 -13.76
N ARG A 253 -1.29 1.81 -14.11
CA ARG A 253 -2.34 1.14 -14.90
C ARG A 253 -2.01 1.10 -16.39
N SER A 254 -1.21 2.04 -16.89
CA SER A 254 -0.90 2.14 -18.32
C SER A 254 0.23 1.21 -18.76
N ARG A 255 1.14 0.81 -17.86
CA ARG A 255 2.29 -0.03 -18.19
C ARG A 255 2.76 -0.88 -17.02
N THR A 256 3.39 -2.02 -17.34
CA THR A 256 4.14 -2.80 -16.35
C THR A 256 5.52 -2.16 -16.14
N ILE A 257 5.87 -1.91 -14.89
CA ILE A 257 7.14 -1.32 -14.47
C ILE A 257 7.88 -2.40 -13.66
N PRO A 258 9.19 -2.62 -13.87
CA PRO A 258 9.91 -3.64 -13.15
C PRO A 258 9.95 -3.35 -11.63
N PRO A 259 10.02 -4.38 -10.79
CA PRO A 259 10.19 -4.22 -9.35
C PRO A 259 11.49 -3.47 -9.03
N ASN A 260 11.37 -2.29 -8.42
CA ASN A 260 12.50 -1.49 -7.94
C ASN A 260 12.02 -0.39 -6.98
N THR A 261 12.96 0.31 -6.35
CA THR A 261 12.73 1.59 -5.69
C THR A 261 13.06 2.73 -6.64
N TYR A 262 12.06 3.56 -6.92
CA TYR A 262 12.16 4.73 -7.79
C TYR A 262 12.11 5.99 -6.94
N LEU A 263 13.09 6.88 -7.11
CA LEU A 263 13.21 8.13 -6.35
C LEU A 263 13.36 9.29 -7.32
N THR A 264 12.49 10.29 -7.20
CA THR A 264 12.56 11.56 -7.92
C THR A 264 12.82 12.67 -6.91
N GLU A 265 13.87 13.45 -7.12
CA GLU A 265 14.27 14.56 -6.24
C GLU A 265 14.10 15.88 -6.98
N VAL A 266 13.42 16.84 -6.36
CA VAL A 266 13.12 18.14 -6.95
C VAL A 266 13.42 19.29 -6.00
N ASP A 267 13.88 20.42 -6.54
CA ASP A 267 13.91 21.73 -5.88
C ASP A 267 12.70 22.54 -6.38
N VAL A 268 11.86 23.00 -5.46
CA VAL A 268 10.65 23.75 -5.81
C VAL A 268 10.79 25.17 -5.33
N VAL A 269 10.54 26.12 -6.24
CA VAL A 269 10.72 27.54 -6.02
C VAL A 269 9.38 28.23 -5.93
N PHE A 270 9.14 28.95 -4.83
CA PHE A 270 7.97 29.79 -4.61
C PHE A 270 8.37 31.25 -4.47
N ASP A 271 7.49 32.17 -4.87
CA ASP A 271 7.65 33.58 -4.52
C ASP A 271 7.19 33.87 -3.07
N SER A 272 7.35 35.11 -2.65
CA SER A 272 6.93 35.59 -1.32
C SER A 272 5.42 35.52 -1.04
N GLU A 273 4.60 35.39 -2.07
CA GLU A 273 3.14 35.19 -1.95
C GLU A 273 2.76 33.70 -1.95
N GLY A 274 3.75 32.83 -2.21
CA GLY A 274 3.61 31.39 -2.31
C GLY A 274 3.19 30.88 -3.68
N ASN A 275 3.20 31.71 -4.73
CA ASN A 275 2.94 31.23 -6.08
C ASN A 275 4.12 30.36 -6.54
N LEU A 276 3.82 29.23 -7.18
CA LEU A 276 4.82 28.35 -7.77
C LEU A 276 5.50 29.05 -8.95
N LEU A 277 6.80 29.28 -8.83
CA LEU A 277 7.63 29.82 -9.91
C LEU A 277 8.17 28.68 -10.77
N GLU A 278 8.83 27.70 -10.14
CA GLU A 278 9.51 26.64 -10.87
C GLU A 278 9.60 25.32 -10.08
N VAL A 279 9.71 24.21 -10.82
CA VAL A 279 10.03 22.88 -10.29
C VAL A 279 11.28 22.41 -11.04
N HIS A 280 12.41 22.39 -10.36
CA HIS A 280 13.68 21.91 -10.90
C HIS A 280 13.90 20.45 -10.51
N HIS A 281 14.15 19.59 -11.48
CA HIS A 281 14.51 18.20 -11.21
C HIS A 281 15.99 18.11 -10.85
N ILE A 282 16.29 17.73 -9.61
CA ILE A 282 17.65 17.42 -9.15
C ILE A 282 18.02 16.03 -9.66
N LYS A 283 17.07 15.10 -9.59
CA LYS A 283 17.26 13.71 -10.00
C LYS A 283 15.96 13.08 -10.47
N ASP A 284 16.00 12.48 -11.65
CA ASP A 284 14.91 11.68 -12.20
C ASP A 284 15.02 10.22 -11.79
N CYS A 285 13.86 9.56 -11.67
CA CYS A 285 13.82 8.12 -11.39
C CYS A 285 13.96 7.25 -12.65
N GLY A 286 13.91 7.86 -13.84
CA GLY A 286 14.01 7.18 -15.13
C GLY A 286 12.68 6.62 -15.66
N ILE A 287 11.58 6.85 -14.94
CA ILE A 287 10.22 6.53 -15.37
C ILE A 287 9.47 7.84 -15.57
N GLN A 288 9.33 8.25 -16.84
CA GLN A 288 8.75 9.54 -17.20
C GLN A 288 7.36 9.78 -16.59
N GLU A 289 6.54 8.74 -16.46
CA GLU A 289 5.20 8.86 -15.85
C GLU A 289 5.27 9.22 -14.36
N PHE A 290 6.31 8.78 -13.65
CA PHE A 290 6.52 9.10 -12.23
C PHE A 290 7.09 10.50 -12.06
N ASP A 291 8.08 10.86 -12.87
CA ASP A 291 8.67 12.20 -12.85
C ASP A 291 7.61 13.26 -13.23
N GLN A 292 6.82 13.02 -14.29
CA GLN A 292 5.69 13.88 -14.65
C GLN A 292 4.56 13.92 -13.62
N ALA A 293 4.39 12.87 -12.81
CA ALA A 293 3.40 12.87 -11.74
C ALA A 293 3.76 13.91 -10.67
N VAL A 294 5.06 14.10 -10.39
CA VAL A 294 5.56 15.13 -9.48
C VAL A 294 5.26 16.52 -10.05
N ASP A 295 5.66 16.79 -11.29
CA ASP A 295 5.35 18.05 -11.98
C ASP A 295 3.86 18.40 -11.95
N LYS A 296 3.02 17.43 -12.32
CA LYS A 296 1.57 17.61 -12.39
C LYS A 296 0.98 17.86 -11.01
N ALA A 297 1.54 17.27 -9.95
CA ALA A 297 1.07 17.52 -8.58
C ALA A 297 1.38 18.95 -8.14
N TRP A 298 2.61 19.43 -8.34
CA TRP A 298 2.99 20.80 -8.02
C TRP A 298 2.20 21.83 -8.81
N LYS A 299 2.08 21.64 -10.14
CA LYS A 299 1.30 22.53 -11.01
C LYS A 299 -0.18 22.53 -10.67
N ALA A 300 -0.74 21.41 -10.22
CA ALA A 300 -2.15 21.33 -9.82
C ALA A 300 -2.45 22.12 -8.54
N VAL A 301 -1.51 22.18 -7.59
CA VAL A 301 -1.69 22.99 -6.38
C VAL A 301 -1.43 24.47 -6.67
N GLY A 302 -0.34 24.77 -7.39
CA GLY A 302 -0.02 26.09 -7.94
C GLY A 302 0.36 27.19 -6.93
N LYS A 303 -0.25 27.23 -5.73
CA LYS A 303 0.02 28.25 -4.72
C LYS A 303 -0.05 27.70 -3.30
N PHE A 304 0.91 28.09 -2.46
CA PHE A 304 0.96 27.81 -1.02
C PHE A 304 0.97 29.11 -0.21
N PRO A 305 -0.19 29.56 0.31
CA PRO A 305 -0.29 30.88 0.93
C PRO A 305 0.59 31.01 2.18
N ASN A 306 1.09 32.22 2.41
CA ASN A 306 1.88 32.59 3.59
C ASN A 306 3.15 31.73 3.77
N PRO A 307 4.11 31.79 2.82
CA PRO A 307 5.43 31.24 3.06
C PRO A 307 6.11 31.96 4.25
N PRO A 308 6.82 31.25 5.13
CA PRO A 308 7.55 31.87 6.23
C PRO A 308 8.59 32.86 5.70
N LYS A 309 8.50 34.13 6.14
CA LYS A 309 9.42 35.18 5.67
C LYS A 309 10.90 34.87 5.93
N ALA A 310 11.17 34.09 6.98
CA ALA A 310 12.52 33.67 7.34
C ALA A 310 13.13 32.65 6.37
N LEU A 311 12.32 32.02 5.49
CA LEU A 311 12.79 31.14 4.42
C LEU A 311 13.04 31.87 3.10
N LEU A 312 12.70 33.16 3.01
CA LEU A 312 12.92 33.94 1.80
C LEU A 312 14.41 34.25 1.63
N ASN A 313 14.93 33.95 0.44
CA ASN A 313 16.27 34.34 0.04
C ASN A 313 16.33 35.87 -0.26
N SER A 314 17.50 36.37 -0.67
CA SER A 314 17.69 37.79 -1.04
C SER A 314 16.84 38.25 -2.23
N ARG A 315 16.28 37.32 -3.01
CA ARG A 315 15.39 37.58 -4.15
C ARG A 315 13.91 37.51 -3.78
N GLY A 316 13.58 37.16 -2.53
CA GLY A 316 12.20 36.97 -2.10
C GLY A 316 11.59 35.64 -2.55
N GLU A 317 12.43 34.63 -2.78
CA GLU A 317 12.02 33.29 -3.18
C GLU A 317 12.26 32.29 -2.04
N VAL A 318 11.41 31.27 -1.95
CA VAL A 318 11.57 30.12 -1.06
C VAL A 318 11.92 28.89 -1.89
N HIS A 319 13.03 28.24 -1.56
CA HIS A 319 13.45 26.96 -2.14
C HIS A 319 13.14 25.84 -1.15
N VAL A 320 12.49 24.78 -1.63
CA VAL A 320 12.23 23.58 -0.81
C VAL A 320 12.58 22.32 -1.60
N GLY A 321 13.43 21.49 -1.01
CA GLY A 321 13.83 20.22 -1.60
C GLY A 321 12.87 19.11 -1.21
N TRP A 322 12.39 18.32 -2.18
CA TRP A 322 11.51 17.17 -1.94
C TRP A 322 11.95 15.92 -2.68
N THR A 323 11.80 14.78 -2.02
CA THR A 323 12.02 13.44 -2.57
C THR A 323 10.71 12.68 -2.63
N PHE A 324 10.37 12.15 -3.80
CA PHE A 324 9.20 11.34 -4.06
C PHE A 324 9.62 9.91 -4.34
N GLY A 325 9.10 8.96 -3.56
CA GLY A 325 9.52 7.57 -3.64
C GLY A 325 8.40 6.59 -3.99
N VAL A 326 8.69 5.64 -4.87
CA VAL A 326 7.78 4.53 -5.21
C VAL A 326 8.56 3.23 -5.08
N GLU A 327 8.11 2.32 -4.21
CA GLU A 327 8.66 0.98 -4.10
C GLU A 327 7.70 -0.03 -4.74
N LEU A 328 8.19 -0.71 -5.79
CA LEU A 328 7.48 -1.77 -6.49
C LEU A 328 8.08 -3.12 -6.10
N GLY A 329 7.29 -3.98 -5.47
CA GLY A 329 7.69 -5.35 -5.13
C GLY A 329 7.60 -6.30 -6.33
N ALA A 330 8.17 -7.50 -6.20
CA ALA A 330 8.16 -8.54 -7.25
C ALA A 330 6.76 -9.08 -7.63
N GLY A 331 5.68 -8.56 -7.02
CA GLY A 331 4.28 -8.87 -7.31
C GLY A 331 3.47 -7.59 -7.62
N THR A 332 2.21 -7.53 -7.19
CA THR A 332 1.35 -6.34 -7.32
C THR A 332 1.51 -5.34 -6.18
N GLY A 333 2.47 -5.56 -5.27
CA GLY A 333 2.73 -4.70 -4.14
C GLY A 333 3.32 -3.37 -4.59
N VAL A 334 2.52 -2.30 -4.53
CA VAL A 334 2.95 -0.92 -4.75
C VAL A 334 2.93 -0.23 -3.40
N GLN A 335 4.09 0.23 -2.94
CA GLN A 335 4.19 1.08 -1.76
C GLN A 335 4.58 2.49 -2.21
N LEU A 336 3.66 3.43 -2.03
CA LEU A 336 3.92 4.84 -2.26
C LEU A 336 4.53 5.41 -0.99
N LEU A 337 5.75 5.93 -1.11
CA LEU A 337 6.46 6.54 0.00
C LEU A 337 5.93 7.96 0.18
N ALA A 338 5.87 8.39 1.42
CA ALA A 338 5.53 9.77 1.74
C ALA A 338 6.54 10.72 1.08
N PRO A 339 6.10 11.83 0.44
CA PRO A 339 7.03 12.87 0.03
C PRO A 339 7.90 13.31 1.22
N GLU A 340 9.22 13.22 1.06
CA GLU A 340 10.18 13.51 2.11
C GLU A 340 10.85 14.85 1.81
N ARG A 341 10.91 15.75 2.79
CA ARG A 341 11.62 17.02 2.65
C ARG A 341 13.12 16.76 2.81
N ASN A 342 13.90 17.30 1.89
CA ASN A 342 15.35 17.37 2.00
C ASN A 342 15.73 18.59 2.86
N TYR A 343 15.60 19.81 2.32
CA TYR A 343 15.93 21.07 3.00
C TYR A 343 14.77 22.07 3.07
#